data_AF-A0A1V5VFN0-F1
#
_entry.id   AF-A0A1V5VFN0-F1
#
_cell.length_a   1.000
_cell.length_b   1.000
_cell.length_c   1.000
_cell.angle_alpha   90.00
_cell.angle_beta   90.00
_cell.angle_gamma   90.00
#
_symmetry.space_group_name_H-M   'P 1'
#
loop_
_entity.id
_entity.type
_entity.pdbx_description
1 polymer ?
#
loop_
_entity_poly.entity_id
_entity_poly.type
_entity_poly.pdbx_seq_one_letter_code
_entity_poly.pdbx_strand_id
1 'polypeptide(L)'
;MRIDENEVYTTKEVAELLKVSLPTIKRMLADGRLPSTRIGRQHRFLGKDILGILTSQSDLRPAAKSEEIETAIEARAEESMPEEAPAYLRETPAPAVEFEPRRPSVFAPPSQQPAPVDKQRSFMLGKKLRDDVYSNSGELLFARGAIVTDQVIAEAGKHKKLVEVMSNLE
;
A
#
# COMPACT_ATOMS: atom_id res chain seq x y z
N MET A 1 -16.00 12.72 21.08
CA MET A 1 -16.99 12.40 20.02
C MET A 1 -18.09 11.59 20.69
N ARG A 2 -19.35 11.98 20.54
CA ARG A 2 -20.50 11.20 21.02
C ARG A 2 -21.00 10.35 19.85
N ILE A 3 -21.44 9.12 20.12
CA ILE A 3 -22.03 8.23 19.13
C ILE A 3 -23.53 8.22 19.40
N ASP A 4 -24.32 8.57 18.39
CA ASP A 4 -25.77 8.51 18.46
C ASP A 4 -26.25 7.14 17.95
N GLU A 5 -27.08 6.47 18.74
CA GLU A 5 -27.49 5.07 18.47
C GLU A 5 -28.24 4.90 17.14
N ASN A 6 -29.03 5.90 16.75
CA ASN A 6 -29.90 5.88 15.58
C ASN A 6 -29.27 6.55 14.34
N GLU A 7 -28.05 7.06 14.47
CA GLU A 7 -27.35 7.70 13.37
C GLU A 7 -26.63 6.66 12.49
N VAL A 8 -26.49 7.01 11.21
CA VAL A 8 -25.83 6.16 10.21
C VAL A 8 -24.46 6.71 9.88
N TYR A 9 -23.45 5.89 10.08
CA TYR A 9 -22.05 6.22 9.87
C TYR A 9 -21.48 5.59 8.60
N THR A 10 -20.48 6.24 8.04
CA THR A 10 -19.66 5.79 6.92
C THR A 10 -18.48 4.94 7.40
N THR A 11 -17.87 4.18 6.50
CA THR A 11 -16.68 3.37 6.80
C THR A 11 -15.53 4.20 7.40
N LYS A 12 -15.39 5.47 7.02
CA LYS A 12 -14.34 6.36 7.54
C LYS A 12 -14.63 6.76 8.98
N GLU A 13 -15.86 7.20 9.26
CA GLU A 13 -16.27 7.60 10.60
C GLU A 13 -16.19 6.41 11.57
N VAL A 14 -16.62 5.22 11.14
CA VAL A 14 -16.50 4.02 11.99
C VAL A 14 -15.04 3.68 12.30
N ALA A 15 -14.12 3.84 11.34
CA ALA A 15 -12.69 3.64 11.57
C ALA A 15 -12.13 4.62 12.62
N GLU A 16 -12.57 5.88 12.57
CA GLU A 16 -12.18 6.92 13.53
C GLU A 16 -12.76 6.70 14.92
N LEU A 17 -14.02 6.24 14.99
CA LEU A 17 -14.74 5.92 16.23
C LEU A 17 -14.12 4.72 16.95
N LEU A 18 -13.85 3.64 16.21
CA LEU A 18 -13.26 2.41 16.75
C LEU A 18 -11.73 2.48 16.87
N LYS A 19 -11.09 3.57 16.40
CA LYS A 19 -9.62 3.74 16.37
C LYS A 19 -8.89 2.59 15.66
N VAL A 20 -9.46 2.09 14.59
CA VAL A 20 -8.87 1.02 13.76
C VAL A 20 -8.64 1.49 12.33
N SER A 21 -7.74 0.83 11.62
CA SER A 21 -7.44 1.17 10.24
C SER A 21 -8.57 0.75 9.27
N LEU A 22 -8.73 1.47 8.16
CA LEU A 22 -9.71 1.13 7.11
C LEU A 22 -9.58 -0.32 6.58
N PRO A 23 -8.37 -0.88 6.37
CA PRO A 23 -8.23 -2.30 6.01
C PRO A 23 -8.78 -3.24 7.08
N THR A 24 -8.65 -2.89 8.36
CA THR A 24 -9.20 -3.68 9.47
C THR A 24 -10.72 -3.67 9.45
N ILE A 25 -11.35 -2.51 9.22
CA ILE A 25 -12.82 -2.43 9.03
C ILE A 25 -13.27 -3.30 7.86
N LYS A 26 -12.57 -3.28 6.72
CA LYS A 26 -12.87 -4.15 5.57
C LYS A 26 -12.76 -5.63 5.91
N ARG A 27 -11.76 -6.02 6.70
CA ARG A 27 -11.62 -7.40 7.19
C ARG A 27 -12.77 -7.77 8.14
N MET A 28 -13.11 -6.90 9.09
CA MET A 28 -14.24 -7.12 10.00
C MET A 28 -15.59 -7.25 9.28
N LEU A 29 -15.76 -6.54 8.16
CA LEU A 29 -16.90 -6.71 7.25
C LEU A 29 -16.91 -8.10 6.59
N ALA A 30 -15.76 -8.56 6.09
CA ALA A 30 -15.63 -9.87 5.47
C ALA A 30 -15.85 -11.01 6.49
N ASP A 31 -15.35 -10.83 7.71
CA ASP A 31 -15.49 -11.77 8.82
C ASP A 31 -16.89 -11.74 9.46
N GLY A 32 -17.76 -10.78 9.10
CA GLY A 32 -19.11 -10.62 9.66
C GLY A 32 -19.14 -10.08 11.10
N ARG A 33 -18.01 -9.60 11.63
CA ARG A 33 -17.87 -9.07 13.00
C ARG A 33 -18.46 -7.67 13.17
N LEU A 34 -18.64 -6.94 12.08
CA LEU A 34 -19.22 -5.60 12.05
C LEU A 34 -20.41 -5.62 11.09
N PRO A 35 -21.66 -5.60 11.59
CA PRO A 35 -22.82 -5.61 10.74
C PRO A 35 -22.90 -4.29 9.96
N SER A 36 -23.30 -4.38 8.70
CA SER A 36 -23.43 -3.21 7.84
C SER A 36 -24.57 -3.39 6.86
N THR A 37 -25.18 -2.27 6.47
CA THR A 37 -26.15 -2.22 5.38
C THR A 37 -25.48 -1.67 4.15
N ARG A 38 -25.63 -2.36 3.01
CA ARG A 38 -25.10 -1.89 1.73
C ARG A 38 -26.10 -0.96 1.06
N ILE A 39 -25.73 0.31 0.90
CA ILE A 39 -26.54 1.30 0.18
C ILE A 39 -25.77 1.68 -1.09
N GLY A 40 -26.23 1.13 -2.22
CA GLY A 40 -25.56 1.22 -3.51
C GLY A 40 -24.16 0.61 -3.50
N ARG A 41 -23.12 1.45 -3.65
CA ARG A 41 -21.71 1.04 -3.69
C ARG A 41 -21.00 1.18 -2.35
N GLN A 42 -21.69 1.67 -1.32
CA GLN A 42 -21.07 2.02 -0.05
C GLN A 42 -21.70 1.23 1.10
N HIS A 43 -20.89 0.99 2.13
CA HIS A 43 -21.36 0.42 3.39
C HIS A 43 -21.82 1.54 4.33
N ARG A 44 -22.84 1.23 5.12
CA ARG A 44 -23.43 2.07 6.15
C ARG A 44 -23.58 1.27 7.43
N PHE A 45 -23.29 1.91 8.55
CA PHE A 45 -23.26 1.28 9.87
C PHE A 45 -24.19 2.05 10.79
N LEU A 46 -25.01 1.35 11.55
CA LEU A 46 -25.90 1.98 12.51
C LEU A 46 -25.16 2.15 13.85
N GLY A 47 -25.34 3.30 14.51
CA GLY A 47 -24.67 3.62 15.78
C GLY A 47 -24.81 2.52 16.84
N LYS A 48 -26.02 1.96 16.98
CA LYS A 48 -26.31 0.85 17.92
C LYS A 48 -25.39 -0.37 17.71
N ASP A 49 -25.05 -0.66 16.46
CA ASP A 49 -24.25 -1.84 16.12
C ASP A 49 -22.77 -1.60 16.44
N ILE A 50 -22.30 -0.36 16.25
CA ILE A 50 -20.95 0.07 16.62
C ILE A 50 -20.78 0.02 18.14
N LEU A 51 -21.78 0.50 18.88
CA LEU A 51 -21.80 0.47 20.34
C LEU A 51 -21.80 -0.98 20.87
N GLY A 52 -22.57 -1.88 20.26
CA GLY A 52 -22.58 -3.30 20.64
C GLY A 52 -21.20 -3.96 20.58
N ILE A 53 -20.34 -3.58 19.63
CA ILE A 53 -18.97 -4.10 19.53
C ILE A 53 -18.08 -3.53 20.63
N LEU A 54 -18.23 -2.26 20.97
CA LEU A 54 -17.49 -1.63 22.07
C LEU A 54 -17.84 -2.30 23.40
N THR A 55 -19.12 -2.54 23.66
CA THR A 55 -19.58 -3.24 24.86
C THR A 55 -19.11 -4.70 24.89
N SER A 56 -19.20 -5.42 23.76
CA SER A 56 -18.72 -6.80 23.68
C SER A 56 -17.21 -6.94 23.90
N GLN A 57 -16.41 -5.93 23.54
CA GLN A 57 -14.98 -5.91 23.84
C GLN A 57 -14.70 -5.63 25.32
N SER A 58 -15.51 -4.79 25.99
CA SER A 58 -15.35 -4.53 27.42
C SER A 58 -15.71 -5.73 28.30
N ASP A 59 -16.60 -6.62 27.84
CA ASP A 59 -16.97 -7.83 28.58
C ASP A 59 -15.88 -8.92 28.54
N LEU A 60 -14.92 -8.83 27.62
CA LEU A 60 -13.94 -9.89 27.37
C LEU A 60 -12.64 -9.84 28.20
N ARG A 61 -12.50 -8.92 29.17
CA ARG A 61 -11.55 -8.94 30.33
C ARG A 61 -11.23 -7.49 30.77
N PRO A 62 -11.14 -7.18 32.07
CA PRO A 62 -10.34 -6.03 32.52
C PRO A 62 -8.89 -6.27 32.12
N ALA A 63 -8.30 -5.36 31.35
CA ALA A 63 -6.91 -5.42 30.93
C ALA A 63 -6.01 -5.52 32.17
N ALA A 64 -5.39 -6.68 32.35
CA ALA A 64 -4.29 -6.87 33.26
C ALA A 64 -3.16 -5.90 32.86
N LYS A 65 -2.82 -5.02 33.81
CA LYS A 65 -1.58 -4.25 33.98
C LYS A 65 -0.67 -4.11 32.75
N SER A 66 -0.71 -2.92 32.16
CA SER A 66 0.26 -2.42 31.18
C SER A 66 1.55 -1.85 31.81
N GLU A 67 1.90 -2.19 33.05
CA GLU A 67 3.09 -1.64 33.75
C GLU A 67 4.30 -2.60 33.80
N GLU A 68 4.13 -3.90 33.52
CA GLU A 68 5.19 -4.90 33.78
C GLU A 68 6.14 -5.17 32.59
N ILE A 69 5.94 -4.53 31.42
CA ILE A 69 6.80 -4.78 30.25
C ILE A 69 8.15 -4.04 30.35
N GLU A 70 8.22 -2.93 31.10
CA GLU A 70 9.42 -2.09 31.15
C GLU A 70 10.51 -2.65 32.09
N THR A 71 10.15 -3.39 33.14
CA THR A 71 11.11 -3.88 34.15
C THR A 71 11.74 -5.24 33.83
N ALA A 72 11.23 -5.97 32.84
CA ALA A 72 11.72 -7.31 32.49
C ALA A 72 12.92 -7.31 31.52
N ILE A 73 13.20 -6.19 30.84
CA ILE A 73 14.28 -6.08 29.86
C ILE A 73 15.63 -5.81 30.55
N GLU A 74 15.65 -5.14 31.71
CA GLU A 74 16.89 -4.81 32.43
C GLU A 74 17.43 -5.95 33.31
N ALA A 75 16.59 -6.89 33.75
CA ALA A 75 17.02 -7.93 34.70
C ALA A 75 17.71 -9.17 34.06
N ARG A 76 17.77 -9.28 32.72
CA ARG A 76 18.34 -10.46 32.05
C ARG A 76 19.79 -10.30 31.58
N ALA A 77 20.40 -9.14 31.82
CA ALA A 77 21.71 -8.82 31.28
C ALA A 77 22.91 -9.27 32.15
N GLU A 78 22.73 -9.68 33.41
CA GLU A 78 23.89 -9.80 34.32
C GLU A 78 24.19 -11.17 34.95
N GLU A 79 23.34 -12.20 34.84
CA GLU A 79 23.64 -13.48 35.51
C GLU A 79 24.14 -14.60 34.58
N SER A 80 25.46 -14.80 34.68
CA SER A 80 26.12 -16.11 34.83
C SER A 80 26.74 -16.75 33.59
N MET A 81 28.02 -16.42 33.39
CA MET A 81 29.04 -17.44 33.09
C MET A 81 29.37 -18.23 34.36
N PRO A 82 29.59 -19.56 34.27
CA PRO A 82 30.94 -20.11 34.27
C PRO A 82 31.11 -21.19 33.17
N GLU A 83 32.22 -21.20 32.42
CA GLU A 83 33.48 -21.90 32.74
C GLU A 83 33.30 -23.42 32.89
N GLU A 84 33.37 -24.16 31.77
CA GLU A 84 33.98 -25.50 31.65
C GLU A 84 33.84 -25.99 30.19
N ALA A 85 34.96 -26.01 29.46
CA ALA A 85 35.02 -26.55 28.11
C ALA A 85 35.55 -28.00 28.16
N PRO A 86 34.75 -29.04 27.86
CA PRO A 86 35.29 -30.35 27.60
C PRO A 86 35.73 -30.49 26.13
N ALA A 87 36.95 -31.03 26.00
CA ALA A 87 37.70 -31.32 24.79
C ALA A 87 36.96 -32.16 23.73
N TYR A 88 36.28 -31.51 22.80
CA TYR A 88 35.84 -32.10 21.52
C TYR A 88 36.63 -31.53 20.34
N LEU A 89 37.96 -31.47 20.49
CA LEU A 89 38.91 -31.42 19.37
C LEU A 89 39.41 -32.84 19.11
N ARG A 90 38.52 -33.69 18.57
CA ARG A 90 38.96 -34.86 17.80
C ARG A 90 38.46 -34.67 16.38
N GLU A 91 39.37 -34.16 15.58
CA GLU A 91 39.32 -34.13 14.13
C GLU A 91 38.86 -35.49 13.62
N THR A 92 37.61 -35.55 13.18
CA THR A 92 37.25 -36.48 12.12
C THR A 92 37.09 -35.57 10.91
N PRO A 93 37.90 -35.70 9.86
CA PRO A 93 37.70 -34.91 8.65
C PRO A 93 36.33 -35.27 8.09
N ALA A 94 35.37 -34.35 8.25
CA ALA A 94 34.10 -34.42 7.56
C ALA A 94 34.40 -34.51 6.05
N PRO A 95 33.70 -35.37 5.29
CA PRO A 95 33.89 -35.43 3.85
C PRO A 95 33.63 -34.04 3.28
N ALA A 96 34.52 -33.61 2.39
CA ALA A 96 34.44 -32.33 1.70
C ALA A 96 33.07 -32.22 1.01
N VAL A 97 32.12 -31.56 1.68
CA VAL A 97 30.93 -31.07 1.03
C VAL A 97 31.41 -29.89 0.20
N GLU A 98 31.52 -30.09 -1.11
CA GLU A 98 31.68 -29.00 -2.06
C GLU A 98 30.54 -28.01 -1.82
N PHE A 99 30.86 -26.96 -1.07
CA PHE A 99 29.98 -25.85 -0.84
C PHE A 99 29.96 -25.09 -2.16
N GLU A 100 29.08 -25.48 -3.09
CA GLU A 100 28.75 -24.60 -4.21
C GLU A 100 28.38 -23.26 -3.58
N PRO A 101 29.10 -22.16 -3.90
CA PRO A 101 28.77 -20.87 -3.34
C PRO A 101 27.34 -20.61 -3.74
N ARG A 102 26.42 -20.58 -2.76
CA ARG A 102 25.06 -20.11 -3.00
C ARG A 102 25.23 -18.77 -3.67
N ARG A 103 24.90 -18.71 -4.97
CA ARG A 103 24.96 -17.48 -5.75
C ARG A 103 24.34 -16.40 -4.88
N PRO A 104 24.98 -15.23 -4.70
CA PRO A 104 24.32 -14.15 -4.01
C PRO A 104 22.95 -14.01 -4.67
N SER A 105 21.89 -14.16 -3.87
CA SER A 105 20.55 -13.83 -4.33
C SER A 105 20.66 -12.37 -4.72
N VAL A 106 20.83 -12.12 -6.01
CA VAL A 106 20.80 -10.78 -6.56
C VAL A 106 19.43 -10.30 -6.15
N PHE A 107 19.39 -9.44 -5.15
CA PHE A 107 18.18 -8.74 -4.79
C PHE A 107 17.87 -7.93 -6.04
N ALA A 108 17.00 -8.48 -6.91
CA ALA A 108 16.48 -7.71 -8.02
C ALA A 108 15.89 -6.47 -7.36
N PRO A 109 16.37 -5.25 -7.69
CA PRO A 109 15.71 -4.06 -7.20
C PRO A 109 14.21 -4.23 -7.50
N PRO A 110 13.32 -3.85 -6.57
CA PRO A 110 11.89 -3.91 -6.85
C PRO A 110 11.71 -3.27 -8.21
N SER A 111 11.15 -4.03 -9.15
CA SER A 111 10.80 -3.54 -10.46
C SER A 111 10.16 -2.18 -10.22
N GLN A 112 10.85 -1.12 -10.65
CA GLN A 112 10.36 0.24 -10.48
C GLN A 112 8.97 0.21 -11.10
N GLN A 113 7.94 0.18 -10.25
CA GLN A 113 6.60 0.42 -10.73
C GLN A 113 6.71 1.78 -11.39
N PRO A 114 6.38 1.92 -12.69
CA PRO A 114 6.45 3.21 -13.32
C PRO A 114 5.68 4.17 -12.43
N ALA A 115 6.32 5.29 -12.10
CA ALA A 115 5.71 6.36 -11.31
C ALA A 115 4.29 6.66 -11.85
N PRO A 116 3.37 7.21 -11.04
CA PRO A 116 1.99 7.48 -11.46
C PRO A 116 1.89 8.63 -12.49
N VAL A 117 2.53 8.46 -13.65
CA VAL A 117 2.64 9.42 -14.74
C VAL A 117 1.68 9.05 -15.89
N ASP A 118 1.13 7.84 -15.91
CA ASP A 118 0.63 7.27 -17.16
C ASP A 118 -0.88 7.15 -17.29
N LYS A 119 -1.69 7.73 -16.39
CA LYS A 119 -3.14 7.86 -16.69
C LYS A 119 -3.38 8.79 -17.88
N GLN A 120 -2.59 9.85 -17.99
CA GLN A 120 -2.74 10.84 -19.06
C GLN A 120 -2.11 10.34 -20.37
N ARG A 121 -0.94 9.68 -20.30
CA ARG A 121 -0.30 9.06 -21.46
C ARG A 121 -1.16 7.96 -22.09
N SER A 122 -1.70 7.05 -21.26
CA SER A 122 -2.61 5.99 -21.73
C SER A 122 -3.91 6.55 -22.32
N PHE A 123 -4.38 7.71 -21.88
CA PHE A 123 -5.57 8.36 -22.45
C PHE A 123 -5.32 9.02 -23.81
N MET A 124 -4.07 9.42 -24.08
CA MET A 124 -3.66 10.04 -25.33
C MET A 124 -3.23 9.00 -26.37
N LEU A 125 -2.66 7.87 -25.93
CA LEU A 125 -2.13 6.83 -26.80
C LEU A 125 -3.23 6.19 -27.67
N GLY A 126 -3.00 6.15 -28.98
CA GLY A 126 -3.91 5.53 -29.95
C GLY A 126 -5.05 6.42 -30.45
N LYS A 127 -5.18 7.66 -29.94
CA LYS A 127 -6.13 8.65 -30.47
C LYS A 127 -5.56 9.36 -31.70
N LYS A 128 -6.44 9.90 -32.54
CA LYS A 128 -6.06 10.68 -33.72
C LYS A 128 -6.09 12.17 -33.43
N LEU A 129 -5.19 12.91 -34.06
CA LEU A 129 -5.18 14.37 -34.04
C LEU A 129 -6.22 14.93 -35.01
N ARG A 130 -7.06 15.86 -34.54
CA ARG A 130 -8.10 16.52 -35.34
C ARG A 130 -7.55 17.61 -36.25
N ASP A 131 -6.50 18.30 -35.82
CA ASP A 131 -5.89 19.44 -36.50
C ASP A 131 -4.36 19.34 -36.48
N ASP A 132 -3.73 20.10 -37.38
CA ASP A 132 -2.27 20.23 -37.47
C ASP A 132 -1.71 20.90 -36.21
N VAL A 133 -0.64 20.32 -35.64
CA VAL A 133 0.04 20.85 -34.45
C VAL A 133 1.40 21.40 -34.87
N TYR A 134 1.64 22.68 -34.56
CA TYR A 134 2.88 23.37 -34.89
C TYR A 134 3.76 23.61 -33.65
N SER A 135 5.07 23.58 -33.86
CA SER A 135 6.08 24.00 -32.89
C SER A 135 5.97 25.50 -32.61
N ASN A 136 6.55 25.94 -31.49
CA ASN A 136 6.71 27.37 -31.20
C ASN A 136 7.59 28.11 -32.24
N SER A 137 8.36 27.37 -33.03
CA SER A 137 9.13 27.87 -34.17
C SER A 137 8.33 27.99 -35.47
N GLY A 138 7.04 27.59 -35.49
CA GLY A 138 6.18 27.61 -36.69
C GLY A 138 6.35 26.38 -37.60
N GLU A 139 7.14 25.39 -37.18
CA GLU A 139 7.33 24.13 -37.90
C GLU A 139 6.18 23.15 -37.63
N LEU A 140 5.71 22.44 -38.65
CA LEU A 140 4.66 21.42 -38.50
C LEU A 140 5.25 20.21 -37.75
N LEU A 141 4.75 19.93 -36.55
CA LEU A 141 5.18 18.78 -35.76
C LEU A 141 4.35 17.54 -36.12
N PHE A 142 3.03 17.69 -36.15
CA PHE A 142 2.11 16.59 -36.41
C PHE A 142 0.99 17.03 -37.35
N ALA A 143 0.75 16.23 -38.38
CA ALA A 143 -0.34 16.45 -39.33
C ALA A 143 -1.67 15.92 -38.81
N ARG A 144 -2.76 16.51 -39.28
CA ARG A 144 -4.13 16.08 -39.05
C ARG A 144 -4.31 14.61 -39.43
N GLY A 145 -4.90 13.85 -38.51
CA GLY A 145 -5.13 12.41 -38.64
C GLY A 145 -3.96 11.54 -38.15
N ALA A 146 -2.84 12.12 -37.71
CA ALA A 146 -1.75 11.36 -37.12
C ALA A 146 -2.19 10.67 -35.82
N ILE A 147 -1.74 9.44 -35.62
CA ILE A 147 -2.01 8.64 -34.42
C ILE A 147 -1.01 9.05 -33.34
N VAL A 148 -1.53 9.35 -32.16
CA VAL A 148 -0.71 9.72 -31.01
C VAL A 148 -0.02 8.47 -30.46
N THR A 149 1.30 8.43 -30.64
CA THR A 149 2.20 7.39 -30.11
C THR A 149 3.02 7.94 -28.94
N ASP A 150 3.74 7.07 -28.23
CA ASP A 150 4.61 7.49 -27.13
C ASP A 150 5.68 8.49 -27.57
N GLN A 151 6.16 8.38 -28.82
CA GLN A 151 7.12 9.30 -29.40
C GLN A 151 6.51 10.69 -29.61
N VAL A 152 5.28 10.77 -30.12
CA VAL A 152 4.52 12.02 -30.30
C VAL A 152 4.32 12.75 -28.97
N ILE A 153 3.98 12.01 -27.91
CA ILE A 153 3.82 12.57 -26.56
C ILE A 153 5.16 13.09 -26.02
N ALA A 154 6.24 12.34 -26.23
CA ALA A 154 7.58 12.75 -25.80
C ALA A 154 8.07 14.01 -26.53
N GLU A 155 7.84 14.10 -27.83
CA GLU A 155 8.18 15.27 -28.65
C GLU A 155 7.31 16.49 -28.30
N ALA A 156 6.00 16.32 -28.17
CA ALA A 156 5.11 17.38 -27.73
C ALA A 156 5.50 17.93 -26.33
N GLY A 157 6.03 17.07 -25.45
CA GLY A 157 6.58 17.46 -24.16
C GLY A 157 7.82 18.34 -24.28
N LYS A 158 8.74 18.02 -25.18
CA LYS A 158 9.95 18.82 -25.45
C LYS A 158 9.60 20.22 -25.97
N HIS A 159 8.56 20.32 -26.80
CA HIS A 159 8.09 21.59 -27.37
C HIS A 159 7.11 22.36 -26.47
N LYS A 160 6.80 21.88 -25.25
CA LYS A 160 5.77 22.42 -24.34
C LYS A 160 4.37 22.53 -24.98
N LYS A 161 4.07 21.67 -25.96
CA LYS A 161 2.84 21.68 -26.78
C LYS A 161 1.85 20.55 -26.41
N LEU A 162 2.05 19.89 -25.27
CA LEU A 162 1.18 18.80 -24.79
C LEU A 162 -0.29 19.21 -24.65
N VAL A 163 -0.56 20.44 -24.20
CA VAL A 163 -1.93 20.94 -23.98
C VAL A 163 -2.71 21.09 -25.29
N GLU A 164 -2.03 21.47 -26.37
CA GLU A 164 -2.62 21.58 -27.71
C GLU A 164 -2.92 20.20 -28.29
N VAL A 165 -1.98 19.26 -28.17
CA VAL A 165 -2.21 17.85 -28.56
C VAL A 165 -3.41 17.28 -27.84
N MET A 166 -3.56 17.54 -26.54
CA MET A 166 -4.70 17.05 -25.76
C MET A 166 -6.05 17.65 -26.16
N SER A 167 -6.08 18.94 -26.47
CA SER A 167 -7.30 19.64 -26.87
C SER A 167 -7.77 19.19 -28.27
N ASN A 168 -6.83 18.67 -29.08
CA ASN A 168 -7.05 18.28 -30.46
C ASN A 168 -7.18 16.75 -30.66
N LEU A 169 -7.52 15.98 -29.60
CA LEU A 169 -7.74 14.54 -29.71
C LEU A 169 -9.15 14.20 -30.19
N GLU A 170 -9.26 13.18 -31.06
CA GLU A 170 -10.53 12.57 -31.46
C GLU A 170 -11.14 11.64 -30.41
#